data_AF-A0A7Y0LW33-F1
#
_entry.id   AF-A0A7Y0LW33-F1
#
_cell.length_a   1.000
_cell.length_b   1.000
_cell.length_c   1.000
_cell.angle_alpha   90.00
_cell.angle_beta   90.00
_cell.angle_gamma   90.00
#
_symmetry.space_group_name_H-M   'P 1'
#
loop_
_entity.id
_entity.type
_entity.pdbx_description
1 polymer ?
#
loop_
_entity_poly.entity_id
_entity_poly.type
_entity_poly.pdbx_seq_one_letter_code
_entity_poly.pdbx_strand_id
1 'polypeptide(L)'
;MTSELPTGPGDEGSPQWEELLRSMFGADAEEALRELRERGMDPTAMAAAAGLPDDPQLLGQVLGQVQRMLAASGQGPVNWDVAHDVARQAAVMEGDPSLTRAEVREAAEALQVAEYWLDAATDLPASGGPARAWSRSEWVEHTLPTWRVLAEPVAASLSEALAAALTDQLPEGLGDGTGLLGTGGLSGLGAAGLPGSSGPPGGPGGAIDPARLVRQLGSAVFGMQVGQAAGTLSRDVFGATDIGLPLLDHAATVLVPANVAAFAAGLDAPLPEVRLFLAVREAAHARLFTHVSWLRGHLLGIVEAYARGISIDVESLEEAVRSIDPTDPTALQGALSGGVFAPQTTPEQQASLARLETALALVEGWVDEVAAAATQPHLPHAVALREMIRRRRAAGGPAEQTFATLVGLELRPRRSRDAASLWAEIARVAGTEARDAVWDHPDLLPAAHDLDDPSGYAGRRTAAADEHADVDRALAEIFGAAGGDATPQPSDEDPGTGADGDSADGDGAAGESR
;
A
#
# COMPACT_ATOMS: atom_id res chain seq x y z
N MET A 1 -70.49 50.76 -5.49
CA MET A 1 -70.62 49.31 -5.72
C MET A 1 -69.29 48.84 -6.25
N THR A 2 -68.57 48.14 -5.35
CA THR A 2 -67.56 47.09 -5.55
C THR A 2 -66.62 47.13 -6.75
N SER A 3 -65.35 47.33 -6.40
CA SER A 3 -64.12 47.09 -7.13
C SER A 3 -63.97 45.60 -7.49
N GLU A 4 -63.64 45.26 -8.74
CA GLU A 4 -63.14 43.94 -9.12
C GLU A 4 -61.60 43.93 -9.00
N LEU A 5 -61.10 42.93 -8.28
CA LEU A 5 -59.68 42.62 -8.08
C LEU A 5 -59.15 41.85 -9.30
N PRO A 6 -57.86 42.01 -9.68
CA PRO A 6 -57.22 41.14 -10.65
C PRO A 6 -56.92 39.78 -10.00
N THR A 7 -57.40 38.71 -10.62
CA THR A 7 -57.05 37.33 -10.32
C THR A 7 -55.53 37.14 -10.46
N GLY A 8 -54.89 36.64 -9.39
CA GLY A 8 -53.46 36.34 -9.38
C GLY A 8 -53.08 35.17 -10.31
N PRO A 9 -51.80 35.00 -10.64
CA PRO A 9 -51.33 33.90 -11.46
C PRO A 9 -51.28 32.64 -10.59
N GLY A 10 -52.33 31.83 -10.66
CA GLY A 10 -52.31 30.45 -10.21
C GLY A 10 -52.13 29.55 -11.43
N ASP A 11 -51.28 28.54 -11.26
CA ASP A 11 -51.35 27.26 -11.97
C ASP A 11 -50.59 27.12 -13.32
N GLU A 12 -49.31 27.46 -13.33
CA GLU A 12 -48.35 26.90 -14.31
C GLU A 12 -47.23 26.16 -13.58
N GLY A 13 -47.58 25.13 -12.80
CA GLY A 13 -46.63 24.14 -12.31
C GLY A 13 -46.18 23.27 -13.48
N SER A 14 -44.89 23.31 -13.80
CA SER A 14 -44.28 22.76 -15.01
C SER A 14 -44.68 21.28 -15.24
N PRO A 15 -45.46 20.94 -16.30
CA PRO A 15 -45.86 19.55 -16.63
C PRO A 15 -44.68 18.61 -16.94
N GLN A 16 -43.46 19.14 -16.93
CA GLN A 16 -42.22 18.54 -17.41
C GLN A 16 -41.57 17.63 -16.37
N TRP A 17 -41.68 17.97 -15.08
CA TRP A 17 -41.20 17.08 -13.99
C TRP A 17 -42.09 15.85 -13.85
N GLU A 18 -43.39 16.03 -14.05
CA GLU A 18 -44.32 14.91 -14.07
C GLU A 18 -44.11 14.01 -15.28
N GLU A 19 -43.76 14.57 -16.45
CA GLU A 19 -43.37 13.82 -17.64
C GLU A 19 -42.12 12.97 -17.39
N LEU A 20 -41.13 13.53 -16.67
CA LEU A 20 -39.91 12.80 -16.28
C LEU A 20 -40.25 11.64 -15.34
N LEU A 21 -41.10 11.86 -14.34
CA LEU A 21 -41.59 10.81 -13.43
C LEU A 21 -42.40 9.75 -14.17
N ARG A 22 -43.22 10.14 -15.15
CA ARG A 22 -43.90 9.23 -16.08
C ARG A 22 -42.93 8.40 -16.91
N SER A 23 -41.82 8.98 -17.35
CA SER A 23 -40.77 8.25 -18.09
C SER A 23 -40.00 7.26 -17.23
N MET A 24 -39.84 7.55 -15.92
CA MET A 24 -39.04 6.75 -14.99
C MET A 24 -39.85 5.61 -14.36
N PHE A 25 -41.10 5.86 -13.98
CA PHE A 25 -41.98 4.90 -13.32
C PHE A 25 -42.90 4.15 -14.30
N GLY A 26 -42.92 4.53 -15.58
CA GLY A 26 -43.66 3.82 -16.62
C GLY A 26 -45.16 3.73 -16.33
N ALA A 27 -45.74 2.52 -16.41
CA ALA A 27 -47.18 2.31 -16.23
C ALA A 27 -47.69 2.64 -14.82
N ASP A 28 -46.80 2.61 -13.80
CA ASP A 28 -47.16 2.84 -12.39
C ASP A 28 -46.97 4.31 -11.97
N ALA A 29 -46.54 5.18 -12.89
CA ALA A 29 -46.20 6.56 -12.60
C ALA A 29 -47.39 7.39 -12.10
N GLU A 30 -48.58 7.15 -12.65
CA GLU A 30 -49.78 7.91 -12.27
C GLU A 30 -50.29 7.53 -10.87
N GLU A 31 -50.15 6.26 -10.50
CA GLU A 31 -50.46 5.76 -9.15
C GLU A 31 -49.51 6.38 -8.13
N ALA A 32 -48.20 6.34 -8.40
CA ALA A 32 -47.17 6.90 -7.53
C ALA A 32 -47.28 8.44 -7.38
N LEU A 33 -47.54 9.15 -8.48
CA LEU A 33 -47.75 10.61 -8.48
C LEU A 33 -49.01 11.02 -7.70
N ARG A 34 -50.06 10.20 -7.77
CA ARG A 34 -51.29 10.43 -7.00
C ARG A 34 -51.04 10.19 -5.51
N GLU A 35 -50.37 9.10 -5.15
CA GLU A 35 -50.05 8.76 -3.75
C GLU A 35 -49.12 9.80 -3.09
N LEU A 36 -48.15 10.34 -3.84
CA LEU A 36 -47.27 11.42 -3.40
C LEU A 36 -48.05 12.72 -3.09
N ARG A 37 -48.96 13.11 -3.99
CA ARG A 37 -49.81 14.29 -3.78
C ARG A 37 -50.81 14.08 -2.65
N GLU A 38 -51.34 12.87 -2.47
CA GLU A 38 -52.20 12.50 -1.34
C GLU A 38 -51.46 12.57 0.01
N ARG A 39 -50.14 12.32 0.03
CA ARG A 39 -49.29 12.56 1.21
C ARG A 39 -48.86 14.02 1.40
N GLY A 40 -49.36 14.95 0.59
CA GLY A 40 -49.05 16.37 0.67
C GLY A 40 -47.65 16.74 0.17
N MET A 41 -46.97 15.83 -0.54
CA MET A 41 -45.66 16.08 -1.14
C MET A 41 -45.86 16.45 -2.61
N ASP A 42 -45.71 17.74 -2.91
CA ASP A 42 -45.75 18.21 -4.29
C ASP A 42 -44.41 17.89 -5.00
N PRO A 43 -44.41 17.04 -6.04
CA PRO A 43 -43.18 16.64 -6.72
C PRO A 43 -42.44 17.82 -7.35
N THR A 44 -43.14 18.85 -7.85
CA THR A 44 -42.53 20.06 -8.40
C THR A 44 -41.84 20.91 -7.34
N ALA A 45 -42.46 21.08 -6.17
CA ALA A 45 -41.84 21.75 -5.04
C ALA A 45 -40.57 21.01 -4.54
N MET A 46 -40.56 19.67 -4.59
CA MET A 46 -39.38 18.88 -4.23
C MET A 46 -38.21 19.08 -5.22
N ALA A 47 -38.49 19.14 -6.52
CA ALA A 47 -37.46 19.40 -7.53
C ALA A 47 -36.82 20.79 -7.34
N ALA A 48 -37.63 21.80 -7.04
CA ALA A 48 -37.16 23.15 -6.73
C ALA A 48 -36.35 23.19 -5.41
N ALA A 49 -36.77 22.46 -4.38
CA ALA A 49 -36.07 22.37 -3.09
C ALA A 49 -34.72 21.64 -3.20
N ALA A 50 -34.59 20.69 -4.14
CA ALA A 50 -33.35 19.97 -4.42
C ALA A 50 -32.37 20.74 -5.32
N GLY A 51 -32.74 21.94 -5.80
CA GLY A 51 -31.89 22.76 -6.67
C GLY A 51 -31.64 22.16 -8.06
N LEU A 52 -32.56 21.31 -8.54
CA LEU A 52 -32.44 20.69 -9.86
C LEU A 52 -32.74 21.71 -10.97
N PRO A 53 -31.94 21.77 -12.05
CA PRO A 53 -32.21 22.66 -13.19
C PRO A 53 -33.51 22.30 -13.91
N ASP A 54 -34.32 23.30 -14.27
CA ASP A 54 -35.58 23.12 -15.02
C ASP A 54 -35.38 22.70 -16.49
N ASP A 55 -34.15 22.78 -17.00
CA ASP A 55 -33.85 22.59 -18.42
C ASP A 55 -33.51 21.11 -18.75
N PRO A 56 -34.30 20.41 -19.58
CA PRO A 56 -34.11 18.98 -19.88
C PRO A 56 -32.78 18.66 -20.58
N GLN A 57 -32.21 19.63 -21.31
CA GLN A 57 -30.88 19.48 -21.89
C GLN A 57 -29.77 19.59 -20.84
N LEU A 58 -29.91 20.49 -19.86
CA LEU A 58 -29.00 20.56 -18.72
C LEU A 58 -29.14 19.32 -17.85
N LEU A 59 -30.37 18.86 -17.57
CA LEU A 59 -30.61 17.65 -16.80
C LEU A 59 -30.01 16.42 -17.51
N GLY A 60 -30.18 16.29 -18.83
CA GLY A 60 -29.54 15.25 -19.63
C GLY A 60 -28.01 15.34 -19.64
N GLN A 61 -27.43 16.55 -19.64
CA GLN A 61 -25.99 16.74 -19.50
C GLN A 61 -25.48 16.39 -18.10
N VAL A 62 -26.19 16.79 -17.05
CA VAL A 62 -25.89 16.47 -15.66
C VAL A 62 -26.01 14.97 -15.44
N LEU A 63 -27.09 14.33 -15.91
CA LEU A 63 -27.30 12.88 -15.79
C LEU A 63 -26.26 12.12 -16.63
N GLY A 64 -25.90 12.61 -17.82
CA GLY A 64 -24.84 12.03 -18.64
C GLY A 64 -23.43 12.26 -18.06
N GLN A 65 -23.21 13.33 -17.29
CA GLN A 65 -21.99 13.56 -16.54
C GLN A 65 -21.93 12.67 -15.30
N VAL A 66 -23.04 12.50 -14.57
CA VAL A 66 -23.18 11.58 -13.44
C VAL A 66 -23.05 10.13 -13.91
N GLN A 67 -23.67 9.73 -15.01
CA GLN A 67 -23.52 8.39 -15.60
C GLN A 67 -22.10 8.14 -16.08
N ARG A 68 -21.44 9.12 -16.72
CA ARG A 68 -20.03 8.99 -17.09
C ARG A 68 -19.13 8.94 -15.85
N MET A 69 -19.43 9.68 -14.80
CA MET A 69 -18.70 9.61 -13.54
C MET A 69 -18.89 8.25 -12.86
N LEU A 70 -20.12 7.73 -12.82
CA LEU A 70 -20.43 6.38 -12.29
C LEU A 70 -19.86 5.24 -13.15
N ALA A 71 -19.77 5.44 -14.46
CA ALA A 71 -19.18 4.48 -15.40
C ALA A 71 -17.65 4.57 -15.43
N ALA A 72 -17.09 5.75 -15.15
CA ALA A 72 -15.66 5.99 -14.95
C ALA A 72 -15.21 5.65 -13.52
N SER A 73 -16.12 5.41 -12.58
CA SER A 73 -15.79 4.85 -11.27
C SER A 73 -15.06 3.53 -11.47
N GLY A 74 -13.75 3.54 -11.18
CA GLY A 74 -12.87 2.39 -11.38
C GLY A 74 -13.48 1.09 -10.86
N GLN A 75 -13.43 0.04 -11.67
CA GLN A 75 -13.82 -1.30 -11.25
C GLN A 75 -12.72 -1.86 -10.34
N GLY A 76 -12.79 -1.52 -9.05
CA GLY A 76 -11.81 -1.96 -8.07
C GLY A 76 -12.05 -1.40 -6.68
N PRO A 77 -11.34 -1.94 -5.67
CA PRO A 77 -11.45 -1.49 -4.28
C PRO A 77 -10.98 -0.04 -4.07
N VAL A 78 -10.24 0.53 -5.04
CA VAL A 78 -9.75 1.91 -5.02
C VAL A 78 -9.99 2.56 -6.39
N ASN A 79 -10.49 3.80 -6.39
CA ASN A 79 -10.62 4.61 -7.61
C ASN A 79 -9.30 5.33 -7.89
N TRP A 80 -8.49 4.74 -8.77
CA TRP A 80 -7.15 5.26 -9.11
C TRP A 80 -7.14 6.54 -9.93
N ASP A 81 -8.20 6.82 -10.70
CA ASP A 81 -8.30 8.08 -11.44
C ASP A 81 -8.47 9.24 -10.46
N VAL A 82 -9.36 9.08 -9.47
CA VAL A 82 -9.52 10.04 -8.37
C VAL A 82 -8.23 10.15 -7.56
N ALA A 83 -7.56 9.03 -7.25
CA ALA A 83 -6.30 9.05 -6.52
C ALA A 83 -5.21 9.83 -7.26
N HIS A 84 -5.09 9.62 -8.57
CA HIS A 84 -4.14 10.32 -9.44
C HIS A 84 -4.42 11.83 -9.47
N ASP A 85 -5.65 12.23 -9.78
CA ASP A 85 -6.04 13.65 -9.86
C ASP A 85 -5.80 14.38 -8.54
N VAL A 86 -6.18 13.75 -7.42
CA VAL A 86 -5.99 14.30 -6.08
C VAL A 86 -4.51 14.39 -5.71
N ALA A 87 -3.71 13.36 -6.01
CA ALA A 87 -2.26 13.39 -5.75
C ALA A 87 -1.58 14.49 -6.56
N ARG A 88 -1.95 14.64 -7.82
CA ARG A 88 -1.45 15.69 -8.71
C ARG A 88 -1.82 17.07 -8.21
N GLN A 89 -3.07 17.28 -7.81
CA GLN A 89 -3.51 18.54 -7.23
C GLN A 89 -2.74 18.86 -5.95
N ALA A 90 -2.60 17.90 -5.03
CA ALA A 90 -1.87 18.08 -3.77
C ALA A 90 -0.37 18.36 -3.98
N ALA A 91 0.27 17.72 -4.97
CA ALA A 91 1.69 17.93 -5.30
C ALA A 91 1.98 19.38 -5.75
N VAL A 92 1.05 20.00 -6.48
CA VAL A 92 1.23 21.36 -7.04
C VAL A 92 0.71 22.48 -6.13
N MET A 93 0.07 22.16 -5.00
CA MET A 93 -0.56 23.14 -4.10
C MET A 93 0.38 24.28 -3.66
N GLU A 94 1.65 23.96 -3.38
CA GLU A 94 2.68 24.93 -2.97
C GLU A 94 3.63 25.31 -4.11
N GLY A 95 3.26 24.97 -5.34
CA GLY A 95 4.09 25.10 -6.53
C GLY A 95 4.92 23.85 -6.82
N ASP A 96 5.05 23.55 -8.12
CA ASP A 96 5.90 22.49 -8.65
C ASP A 96 6.64 23.02 -9.90
N PRO A 97 7.70 23.82 -9.70
CA PRO A 97 8.41 24.43 -10.83
C PRO A 97 9.06 23.34 -11.69
N SER A 98 9.03 23.54 -13.01
CA SER A 98 9.75 22.65 -13.94
C SER A 98 11.24 22.70 -13.67
N LEU A 99 11.88 21.53 -13.71
CA LEU A 99 13.31 21.42 -13.47
C LEU A 99 14.12 22.09 -14.58
N THR A 100 15.12 22.87 -14.18
CA THR A 100 16.14 23.40 -15.09
C THR A 100 17.12 22.30 -15.49
N ARG A 101 17.78 22.48 -16.66
CA ARG A 101 18.84 21.55 -17.09
C ARG A 101 20.01 21.47 -16.10
N ALA A 102 20.26 22.53 -15.33
CA ALA A 102 21.30 22.54 -14.31
C ALA A 102 20.92 21.64 -13.13
N GLU A 103 19.69 21.76 -12.60
CA GLU A 103 19.21 20.93 -11.50
C GLU A 103 19.19 19.44 -11.86
N VAL A 104 18.74 19.10 -13.07
CA VAL A 104 18.75 17.71 -13.55
C VAL A 104 20.17 17.16 -13.57
N ARG A 105 21.12 17.92 -14.11
CA ARG A 105 22.53 17.50 -14.17
C ARG A 105 23.15 17.37 -12.78
N GLU A 106 22.97 18.37 -11.92
CA GLU A 106 23.55 18.38 -10.57
C GLU A 106 23.03 17.27 -9.68
N ALA A 107 21.74 16.93 -9.79
CA ALA A 107 21.17 15.79 -9.08
C ALA A 107 21.72 14.46 -9.61
N ALA A 108 21.78 14.28 -10.94
CA ALA A 108 22.32 13.06 -11.55
C ALA A 108 23.82 12.88 -11.23
N GLU A 109 24.61 13.94 -11.25
CA GLU A 109 26.02 13.92 -10.85
C GLU A 109 26.19 13.55 -9.37
N ALA A 110 25.38 14.13 -8.47
CA ALA A 110 25.43 13.78 -7.05
C ALA A 110 25.11 12.30 -6.80
N LEU A 111 24.11 11.74 -7.50
CA LEU A 111 23.76 10.32 -7.43
C LEU A 111 24.88 9.41 -7.97
N GLN A 112 25.57 9.81 -9.04
CA GLN A 112 26.73 9.06 -9.55
C GLN A 112 27.91 9.11 -8.57
N VAL A 113 28.21 10.27 -7.98
CA VAL A 113 29.26 10.39 -6.95
C VAL A 113 28.92 9.55 -5.73
N ALA A 114 27.65 9.53 -5.33
CA ALA A 114 27.16 8.71 -4.22
C ALA A 114 27.45 7.21 -4.42
N GLU A 115 27.23 6.67 -5.62
CA GLU A 115 27.58 5.28 -5.93
C GLU A 115 29.09 5.02 -5.69
N TYR A 116 29.98 5.88 -6.15
CA TYR A 116 31.42 5.71 -5.91
C TYR A 116 31.81 5.77 -4.44
N TRP A 117 31.14 6.59 -3.63
CA TRP A 117 31.43 6.68 -2.19
C TRP A 117 30.95 5.45 -1.43
N LEU A 118 29.86 4.84 -1.89
CA LEU A 118 29.29 3.63 -1.28
C LEU A 118 30.17 2.41 -1.48
N ASP A 119 30.98 2.34 -2.55
CA ASP A 119 31.92 1.24 -2.80
C ASP A 119 32.93 1.02 -1.66
N ALA A 120 33.21 2.05 -0.87
CA ALA A 120 34.09 1.95 0.30
C ALA A 120 33.35 1.58 1.60
N ALA A 121 32.01 1.59 1.60
CA ALA A 121 31.19 1.47 2.80
C ALA A 121 30.32 0.21 2.83
N THR A 122 30.12 -0.47 1.70
CA THR A 122 29.32 -1.70 1.57
C THR A 122 29.85 -2.59 0.45
N ASP A 123 29.70 -3.90 0.62
CA ASP A 123 30.02 -4.90 -0.41
C ASP A 123 28.88 -5.09 -1.43
N LEU A 124 27.71 -4.49 -1.18
CA LEU A 124 26.62 -4.47 -2.14
C LEU A 124 27.05 -3.64 -3.38
N PRO A 125 26.98 -4.22 -4.60
CA PRO A 125 27.37 -3.52 -5.82
C PRO A 125 26.50 -2.29 -6.09
N ALA A 126 26.95 -1.41 -6.99
CA ALA A 126 26.13 -0.32 -7.50
C ALA A 126 24.78 -0.82 -8.04
N SER A 127 23.73 -0.01 -7.90
CA SER A 127 22.37 -0.38 -8.28
C SER A 127 22.21 -0.60 -9.80
N GLY A 128 23.06 0.04 -10.62
CA GLY A 128 23.05 -0.09 -12.07
C GLY A 128 21.88 0.62 -12.79
N GLY A 129 21.01 1.29 -12.04
CA GLY A 129 19.87 2.04 -12.56
C GLY A 129 20.22 3.45 -13.04
N PRO A 130 19.30 4.13 -13.77
CA PRO A 130 19.49 5.53 -14.14
C PRO A 130 19.40 6.44 -12.92
N ALA A 131 20.29 7.43 -12.84
CA ALA A 131 20.19 8.55 -11.92
C ALA A 131 19.27 9.64 -12.50
N ARG A 132 18.21 10.00 -11.78
CA ARG A 132 17.19 10.95 -12.26
C ARG A 132 16.94 12.08 -11.26
N ALA A 133 16.42 13.17 -11.80
CA ALA A 133 15.83 14.25 -11.03
C ALA A 133 14.37 14.37 -11.41
N TRP A 134 13.48 14.49 -10.42
CA TRP A 134 12.04 14.62 -10.64
C TRP A 134 11.48 15.88 -9.98
N SER A 135 10.48 16.47 -10.61
CA SER A 135 9.55 17.37 -9.93
C SER A 135 8.65 16.58 -8.97
N ARG A 136 7.89 17.28 -8.11
CA ARG A 136 6.95 16.63 -7.17
C ARG A 136 5.86 15.88 -7.93
N SER A 137 5.38 16.48 -9.02
CA SER A 137 4.46 15.86 -9.95
C SER A 137 5.00 14.60 -10.60
N GLU A 138 6.23 14.65 -11.13
CA GLU A 138 6.87 13.47 -11.75
C GLU A 138 7.06 12.34 -10.73
N TRP A 139 7.40 12.70 -9.48
CA TRP A 139 7.47 11.73 -8.39
C TRP A 139 6.13 11.02 -8.15
N VAL A 140 5.01 11.76 -8.14
CA VAL A 140 3.67 11.14 -8.04
C VAL A 140 3.42 10.17 -9.19
N GLU A 141 3.65 10.60 -10.44
CA GLU A 141 3.43 9.75 -11.63
C GLU A 141 4.21 8.43 -11.56
N HIS A 142 5.47 8.50 -11.16
CA HIS A 142 6.35 7.34 -11.16
C HIS A 142 6.15 6.40 -9.97
N THR A 143 5.61 6.89 -8.85
CA THR A 143 5.43 6.07 -7.63
C THR A 143 4.01 5.53 -7.47
N LEU A 144 2.99 6.14 -8.09
CA LEU A 144 1.58 5.72 -7.97
C LEU A 144 1.33 4.24 -8.31
N PRO A 145 2.01 3.61 -9.29
CA PRO A 145 1.87 2.18 -9.52
C PRO A 145 2.23 1.31 -8.31
N THR A 146 3.21 1.71 -7.49
CA THR A 146 3.57 0.97 -6.27
C THR A 146 2.62 1.27 -5.12
N TRP A 147 2.12 2.50 -5.01
CA TRP A 147 1.01 2.82 -4.10
C TRP A 147 -0.19 1.92 -4.32
N ARG A 148 -0.45 1.56 -5.59
CA ARG A 148 -1.48 0.58 -5.94
C ARG A 148 -1.26 -0.78 -5.32
N VAL A 149 -0.05 -1.33 -5.47
CA VAL A 149 0.31 -2.63 -4.88
C VAL A 149 0.19 -2.62 -3.36
N LEU A 150 0.51 -1.50 -2.71
CA LEU A 150 0.44 -1.36 -1.25
C LEU A 150 -1.00 -1.19 -0.73
N ALA A 151 -1.81 -0.38 -1.40
CA ALA A 151 -3.14 0.02 -0.91
C ALA A 151 -4.26 -0.95 -1.29
N GLU A 152 -4.14 -1.65 -2.43
CA GLU A 152 -5.20 -2.53 -2.92
C GLU A 152 -5.56 -3.68 -1.96
N PRO A 153 -4.60 -4.42 -1.36
CA PRO A 153 -4.92 -5.49 -0.43
C PRO A 153 -5.72 -4.97 0.77
N VAL A 154 -5.32 -3.81 1.32
CA VAL A 154 -5.98 -3.19 2.48
C VAL A 154 -7.39 -2.74 2.12
N ALA A 155 -7.56 -2.04 1.00
CA ALA A 155 -8.86 -1.56 0.56
C ALA A 155 -9.82 -2.71 0.20
N ALA A 156 -9.30 -3.80 -0.38
CA ALA A 156 -10.08 -5.01 -0.67
C ALA A 156 -10.59 -5.66 0.62
N SER A 157 -9.70 -5.91 1.59
CA SER A 157 -10.07 -6.51 2.88
C SER A 157 -11.05 -5.65 3.68
N LEU A 158 -10.89 -4.32 3.67
CA LEU A 158 -11.84 -3.40 4.32
C LEU A 158 -13.22 -3.42 3.65
N SER A 159 -13.25 -3.44 2.31
CA SER A 159 -14.50 -3.51 1.55
C SER A 159 -15.25 -4.82 1.80
N GLU A 160 -14.53 -5.93 1.89
CA GLU A 160 -15.09 -7.25 2.20
C GLU A 160 -15.61 -7.32 3.64
N ALA A 161 -14.83 -6.82 4.60
CA ALA A 161 -15.24 -6.76 6.00
C ALA A 161 -16.51 -5.90 6.19
N LEU A 162 -16.59 -4.75 5.50
CA LEU A 162 -17.77 -3.88 5.54
C LEU A 162 -18.99 -4.55 4.89
N ALA A 163 -18.81 -5.23 3.75
CA ALA A 163 -19.89 -5.95 3.08
C ALA A 163 -20.43 -7.10 3.95
N ALA A 164 -19.53 -7.83 4.64
CA ALA A 164 -19.90 -8.87 5.57
C ALA A 164 -20.71 -8.30 6.75
N ALA A 165 -20.23 -7.23 7.39
CA ALA A 165 -20.91 -6.57 8.49
C ALA A 165 -22.31 -6.06 8.11
N LEU A 166 -22.47 -5.47 6.92
CA LEU A 166 -23.77 -5.01 6.43
C LEU A 166 -24.75 -6.15 6.12
N THR A 167 -24.24 -7.28 5.63
CA THR A 167 -25.07 -8.46 5.32
C THR A 167 -25.59 -9.10 6.59
N ASP A 168 -24.75 -9.18 7.63
CA ASP A 168 -25.11 -9.76 8.93
C ASP A 168 -26.17 -8.93 9.69
N GLN A 169 -26.24 -7.62 9.40
CA GLN A 169 -27.23 -6.70 9.97
C GLN A 169 -28.57 -6.67 9.24
N LEU A 170 -28.65 -7.22 8.02
CA LEU A 170 -29.93 -7.31 7.32
C LEU A 170 -30.75 -8.43 7.98
N PRO A 171 -31.99 -8.16 8.45
CA PRO A 171 -32.86 -9.21 8.97
C PRO A 171 -33.00 -10.33 7.92
N GLU A 172 -33.03 -11.60 8.36
CA GLU A 172 -33.17 -12.82 7.51
C GLU A 172 -34.44 -12.86 6.61
N GLY A 173 -35.17 -11.76 6.46
CA GLY A 173 -36.33 -11.60 5.56
C GLY A 173 -36.15 -10.58 4.42
N LEU A 174 -35.00 -9.92 4.28
CA LEU A 174 -34.75 -8.90 3.26
C LEU A 174 -33.62 -9.22 2.26
N GLY A 175 -32.87 -10.32 2.48
CA GLY A 175 -31.73 -10.72 1.65
C GLY A 175 -32.10 -11.33 0.30
N ASP A 176 -33.32 -11.85 0.16
CA ASP A 176 -33.91 -12.09 -1.15
C ASP A 176 -34.50 -10.77 -1.63
N GLY A 177 -34.11 -10.32 -2.83
CA GLY A 177 -34.46 -9.01 -3.43
C GLY A 177 -35.95 -8.76 -3.71
N THR A 178 -36.84 -9.32 -2.89
CA THR A 178 -38.30 -9.19 -2.91
C THR A 178 -38.84 -8.28 -1.80
N GLY A 179 -37.99 -7.75 -0.91
CA GLY A 179 -38.41 -7.13 0.35
C GLY A 179 -38.69 -5.63 0.40
N LEU A 180 -38.29 -4.80 -0.58
CA LEU A 180 -38.41 -3.32 -0.45
C LEU A 180 -39.29 -2.63 -1.51
N LEU A 181 -39.99 -3.39 -2.36
CA LEU A 181 -41.07 -2.87 -3.20
C LEU A 181 -42.24 -3.84 -3.11
N GLY A 182 -43.34 -3.37 -2.53
CA GLY A 182 -44.48 -4.18 -2.11
C GLY A 182 -45.00 -5.13 -3.19
N THR A 183 -44.86 -6.42 -2.94
CA THR A 183 -45.70 -7.47 -3.56
C THR A 183 -46.63 -8.09 -2.51
N GLY A 184 -47.11 -7.26 -1.57
CA GLY A 184 -48.25 -7.63 -0.72
C GLY A 184 -49.55 -7.49 -1.52
N GLY A 185 -49.91 -8.48 -2.35
CA GLY A 185 -51.24 -8.45 -2.98
C GLY A 185 -51.63 -9.52 -4.00
N LEU A 186 -50.72 -10.30 -4.60
CA LEU A 186 -51.10 -11.09 -5.80
C LEU A 186 -50.75 -12.59 -5.74
N SER A 187 -50.61 -13.20 -4.56
CA SER A 187 -50.43 -14.66 -4.42
C SER A 187 -51.71 -15.49 -4.62
N GLY A 188 -52.70 -14.97 -5.33
CA GLY A 188 -54.06 -15.54 -5.39
C GLY A 188 -54.58 -16.02 -6.74
N LEU A 189 -53.86 -15.85 -7.86
CA LEU A 189 -54.37 -16.29 -9.17
C LEU A 189 -53.32 -17.10 -9.92
N GLY A 190 -53.73 -18.30 -10.31
CA GLY A 190 -52.88 -19.39 -10.73
C GLY A 190 -52.21 -19.24 -12.09
N ALA A 191 -51.30 -20.18 -12.30
CA ALA A 191 -50.58 -20.46 -13.52
C ALA A 191 -51.46 -20.46 -14.79
N ALA A 192 -51.11 -19.60 -15.76
CA ALA A 192 -51.29 -19.87 -17.18
C ALA A 192 -50.43 -18.91 -18.04
N GLY A 193 -49.37 -19.50 -18.61
CA GLY A 193 -48.55 -19.09 -19.76
C GLY A 193 -48.58 -17.66 -20.32
N LEU A 194 -47.41 -17.01 -20.28
CA LEU A 194 -46.94 -16.10 -21.33
C LEU A 194 -45.42 -16.27 -21.52
N PRO A 195 -44.92 -16.62 -22.72
CA PRO A 195 -43.50 -16.63 -23.03
C PRO A 195 -43.06 -15.28 -23.61
N GLY A 196 -41.96 -14.72 -23.09
CA GLY A 196 -41.19 -13.68 -23.76
C GLY A 196 -41.37 -12.25 -23.24
N SER A 197 -40.58 -11.87 -22.24
CA SER A 197 -40.23 -10.47 -21.99
C SER A 197 -38.83 -10.38 -21.36
N SER A 198 -37.81 -10.75 -22.14
CA SER A 198 -36.44 -10.33 -21.89
C SER A 198 -36.31 -8.85 -22.32
N GLY A 199 -36.58 -7.94 -21.38
CA GLY A 199 -36.23 -6.53 -21.54
C GLY A 199 -34.71 -6.34 -21.65
N PRO A 200 -34.23 -5.30 -22.36
CA PRO A 200 -32.80 -5.06 -22.52
C PRO A 200 -32.14 -4.71 -21.17
N PRO A 201 -30.87 -5.13 -20.94
CA PRO A 201 -30.13 -4.74 -19.76
C PRO A 201 -29.79 -3.24 -19.86
N GLY A 202 -30.51 -2.39 -19.12
CA GLY A 202 -30.22 -0.94 -19.06
C GLY A 202 -31.39 0.03 -18.93
N GLY A 203 -32.63 -0.43 -18.70
CA GLY A 203 -33.74 0.47 -18.38
C GLY A 203 -33.62 1.11 -16.98
N PRO A 204 -34.24 2.29 -16.72
CA PRO A 204 -34.10 3.04 -15.45
C PRO A 204 -34.73 2.36 -14.21
N GLY A 205 -35.30 1.17 -14.36
CA GLY A 205 -35.96 0.41 -13.28
C GLY A 205 -35.09 -0.66 -12.61
N GLY A 206 -33.78 -0.68 -12.86
CA GLY A 206 -32.87 -1.54 -12.10
C GLY A 206 -32.73 -0.99 -10.68
N ALA A 207 -33.26 -1.71 -9.69
CA ALA A 207 -33.07 -1.39 -8.28
C ALA A 207 -31.58 -1.06 -8.04
N ILE A 208 -31.29 0.15 -7.55
CA ILE A 208 -29.94 0.55 -7.16
C ILE A 208 -29.55 -0.42 -6.04
N ASP A 209 -28.63 -1.33 -6.34
CA ASP A 209 -28.06 -2.23 -5.33
C ASP A 209 -27.32 -1.35 -4.30
N PRO A 210 -27.83 -1.21 -3.06
CA PRO A 210 -27.22 -0.36 -2.05
C PRO A 210 -25.79 -0.82 -1.72
N ALA A 211 -25.50 -2.13 -1.83
CA ALA A 211 -24.15 -2.64 -1.62
C ALA A 211 -23.19 -2.20 -2.73
N ARG A 212 -23.67 -2.08 -3.99
CA ARG A 212 -22.88 -1.54 -5.10
C ARG A 212 -22.59 -0.05 -4.90
N LEU A 213 -23.58 0.73 -4.45
CA LEU A 213 -23.39 2.16 -4.16
C LEU A 213 -22.35 2.37 -3.05
N VAL A 214 -22.45 1.61 -1.95
CA VAL A 214 -21.48 1.67 -0.84
C VAL A 214 -20.07 1.30 -1.31
N ARG A 215 -19.93 0.22 -2.11
CA ARG A 215 -18.62 -0.16 -2.70
C ARG A 215 -18.03 0.95 -3.60
N GLN A 216 -18.87 1.59 -4.41
CA GLN A 216 -18.43 2.69 -5.29
C GLN A 216 -18.00 3.93 -4.51
N LEU A 217 -18.78 4.32 -3.49
CA LEU A 217 -18.44 5.44 -2.62
C LEU A 217 -17.17 5.15 -1.80
N GLY A 218 -17.04 3.93 -1.27
CA GLY A 218 -15.84 3.47 -0.56
C GLY A 218 -14.59 3.55 -1.44
N SER A 219 -14.67 3.02 -2.67
CA SER A 219 -13.58 3.06 -3.65
C SER A 219 -13.13 4.49 -3.98
N ALA A 220 -14.06 5.43 -4.12
CA ALA A 220 -13.74 6.84 -4.33
C ALA A 220 -13.08 7.50 -3.11
N VAL A 221 -13.55 7.22 -1.89
CA VAL A 221 -12.98 7.74 -0.64
C VAL A 221 -11.55 7.22 -0.43
N PHE A 222 -11.31 5.92 -0.63
CA PHE A 222 -9.96 5.36 -0.60
C PHE A 222 -9.06 5.99 -1.65
N GLY A 223 -9.56 6.19 -2.86
CA GLY A 223 -8.84 6.88 -3.92
C GLY A 223 -8.40 8.27 -3.48
N MET A 224 -9.31 9.08 -2.93
CA MET A 224 -8.97 10.40 -2.40
C MET A 224 -7.92 10.34 -1.27
N GLN A 225 -8.02 9.39 -0.34
CA GLN A 225 -7.08 9.27 0.77
C GLN A 225 -5.67 8.90 0.28
N VAL A 226 -5.55 7.87 -0.57
CA VAL A 226 -4.26 7.47 -1.16
C VAL A 226 -3.68 8.62 -1.99
N GLY A 227 -4.52 9.29 -2.77
CA GLY A 227 -4.12 10.44 -3.56
C GLY A 227 -3.56 11.58 -2.71
N GLN A 228 -4.30 12.00 -1.67
CA GLN A 228 -3.85 13.04 -0.73
C GLN A 228 -2.53 12.67 -0.07
N ALA A 229 -2.37 11.40 0.30
CA ALA A 229 -1.19 10.92 0.97
C ALA A 229 0.04 10.95 0.04
N ALA A 230 -0.08 10.39 -1.17
CA ALA A 230 0.98 10.42 -2.18
C ALA A 230 1.35 11.86 -2.60
N GLY A 231 0.36 12.71 -2.83
CA GLY A 231 0.57 14.11 -3.21
C GLY A 231 1.20 14.95 -2.11
N THR A 232 0.79 14.76 -0.85
CA THR A 232 1.42 15.42 0.30
C THR A 232 2.85 14.93 0.49
N LEU A 233 3.07 13.62 0.42
CA LEU A 233 4.39 13.03 0.58
C LEU A 233 5.38 13.48 -0.50
N SER A 234 4.92 13.69 -1.74
CA SER A 234 5.76 14.20 -2.84
C SER A 234 6.45 15.53 -2.52
N ARG A 235 5.90 16.34 -1.59
CA ARG A 235 6.45 17.62 -1.16
C ARG A 235 7.52 17.50 -0.08
N ASP A 236 7.61 16.32 0.52
CA ASP A 236 8.44 16.03 1.69
C ASP A 236 9.61 15.09 1.40
N VAL A 237 9.45 14.17 0.45
CA VAL A 237 10.50 13.21 0.07
C VAL A 237 11.65 13.87 -0.67
N PHE A 238 12.84 13.31 -0.52
CA PHE A 238 14.03 13.70 -1.25
C PHE A 238 14.30 12.83 -2.48
N GLY A 239 13.79 11.61 -2.51
CA GLY A 239 13.96 10.58 -3.53
C GLY A 239 12.83 9.55 -3.52
N ALA A 240 13.07 8.37 -4.09
CA ALA A 240 12.03 7.33 -4.21
C ALA A 240 11.95 6.39 -3.01
N THR A 241 12.91 6.48 -2.08
CA THR A 241 13.09 5.48 -1.01
C THR A 241 13.00 6.03 0.42
N ASP A 242 12.71 7.32 0.61
CA ASP A 242 12.74 7.99 1.94
C ASP A 242 11.79 7.41 3.00
N ILE A 243 10.81 6.62 2.57
CA ILE A 243 9.83 5.97 3.44
C ILE A 243 10.23 4.55 3.85
N GLY A 244 11.44 4.09 3.47
CA GLY A 244 11.93 2.75 3.75
C GLY A 244 11.32 1.65 2.87
N LEU A 245 10.50 2.02 1.87
CA LEU A 245 9.90 1.10 0.89
C LEU A 245 10.40 1.43 -0.53
N PRO A 246 10.60 0.43 -1.39
CA PRO A 246 10.97 0.65 -2.78
C PRO A 246 9.73 1.05 -3.60
N LEU A 247 9.53 2.35 -3.80
CA LEU A 247 8.39 2.87 -4.56
C LEU A 247 8.52 2.69 -6.08
N LEU A 248 9.68 2.24 -6.56
CA LEU A 248 9.91 1.88 -7.96
C LEU A 248 10.04 0.36 -8.10
N ASP A 249 9.59 -0.16 -9.23
CA ASP A 249 9.63 -1.58 -9.59
C ASP A 249 10.92 -1.97 -10.35
N HIS A 250 11.80 -1.01 -10.59
CA HIS A 250 13.07 -1.16 -11.28
C HIS A 250 14.17 -0.41 -10.55
N ALA A 251 15.43 -0.82 -10.75
CA ALA A 251 16.58 -0.12 -10.21
C ALA A 251 16.66 1.29 -10.82
N ALA A 252 16.57 2.31 -9.96
CA ALA A 252 16.79 3.71 -10.30
C ALA A 252 17.07 4.48 -9.00
N THR A 253 17.77 5.60 -9.13
CA THR A 253 17.95 6.55 -8.03
C THR A 253 17.40 7.89 -8.44
N VAL A 254 16.71 8.55 -7.51
CA VAL A 254 15.98 9.79 -7.79
C VAL A 254 16.29 10.81 -6.72
N LEU A 255 16.45 12.06 -7.15
CA LEU A 255 16.31 13.21 -6.26
C LEU A 255 15.15 14.09 -6.68
N VAL A 256 14.52 14.76 -5.71
CA VAL A 256 13.53 15.83 -5.90
C VAL A 256 14.19 17.16 -5.56
N PRO A 257 14.82 17.86 -6.55
CA PRO A 257 15.71 19.00 -6.28
C PRO A 257 15.05 20.14 -5.52
N ALA A 258 13.76 20.41 -5.78
CA ALA A 258 13.00 21.44 -5.08
C ALA A 258 12.93 21.17 -3.56
N ASN A 259 12.71 19.91 -3.16
CA ASN A 259 12.63 19.52 -1.76
C ASN A 259 14.01 19.52 -1.10
N VAL A 260 15.04 19.08 -1.83
CA VAL A 260 16.45 19.16 -1.38
C VAL A 260 16.86 20.61 -1.12
N ALA A 261 16.52 21.53 -2.04
CA ALA A 261 16.81 22.96 -1.89
C ALA A 261 16.04 23.58 -0.72
N ALA A 262 14.76 23.27 -0.57
CA ALA A 262 13.93 23.73 0.55
C ALA A 262 14.49 23.24 1.90
N PHE A 263 14.92 21.99 1.98
CA PHE A 263 15.54 21.45 3.18
C PHE A 263 16.88 22.13 3.48
N ALA A 264 17.75 22.30 2.48
CA ALA A 264 19.04 22.96 2.65
C ALA A 264 18.91 24.42 3.12
N ALA A 265 17.88 25.15 2.69
CA ALA A 265 17.65 26.53 3.09
C ALA A 265 17.44 26.72 4.61
N GLY A 266 17.00 25.67 5.31
CA GLY A 266 16.84 25.67 6.77
C GLY A 266 18.09 25.27 7.54
N LEU A 267 19.22 24.99 6.87
CA LEU A 267 20.43 24.42 7.46
C LEU A 267 21.62 25.35 7.30
N ASP A 268 22.54 25.28 8.26
CA ASP A 268 23.88 25.87 8.16
C ASP A 268 24.84 24.91 7.45
N ALA A 269 24.40 24.37 6.30
CA ALA A 269 25.16 23.44 5.48
C ALA A 269 24.99 23.80 3.99
N PRO A 270 26.05 23.80 3.17
CA PRO A 270 25.94 24.13 1.75
C PRO A 270 25.02 23.17 1.00
N LEU A 271 24.18 23.70 0.10
CA LEU A 271 23.28 22.90 -0.74
C LEU A 271 23.97 21.71 -1.44
N PRO A 272 25.19 21.84 -2.02
CA PRO A 272 25.88 20.69 -2.61
C PRO A 272 26.18 19.56 -1.61
N GLU A 273 26.52 19.88 -0.36
CA GLU A 273 26.77 18.86 0.68
C GLU A 273 25.46 18.18 1.09
N VAL A 274 24.38 18.95 1.28
CA VAL A 274 23.06 18.41 1.60
C VAL A 274 22.58 17.47 0.48
N ARG A 275 22.70 17.91 -0.78
CA ARG A 275 22.33 17.11 -1.95
C ARG A 275 23.12 15.81 -2.01
N LEU A 276 24.43 15.86 -1.81
CA LEU A 276 25.29 14.68 -1.89
C LEU A 276 25.04 13.71 -0.73
N PHE A 277 24.82 14.23 0.47
CA PHE A 277 24.41 13.42 1.62
C PHE A 277 23.11 12.66 1.36
N LEU A 278 22.10 13.34 0.82
CA LEU A 278 20.82 12.71 0.44
C LEU A 278 20.97 11.74 -0.73
N ALA A 279 21.82 12.06 -1.71
CA ALA A 279 22.14 11.18 -2.82
C ALA A 279 22.76 9.85 -2.35
N VAL A 280 23.67 9.88 -1.38
CA VAL A 280 24.25 8.67 -0.78
C VAL A 280 23.19 7.83 -0.09
N ARG A 281 22.25 8.44 0.63
CA ARG A 281 21.15 7.70 1.26
C ARG A 281 20.22 7.05 0.24
N GLU A 282 19.84 7.76 -0.82
CA GLU A 282 19.02 7.21 -1.90
C GLU A 282 19.73 6.05 -2.61
N ALA A 283 21.01 6.22 -2.95
CA ALA A 283 21.81 5.19 -3.61
C ALA A 283 21.99 3.96 -2.71
N ALA A 284 22.18 4.13 -1.39
CA ALA A 284 22.26 3.02 -0.45
C ALA A 284 20.96 2.19 -0.43
N HIS A 285 19.78 2.83 -0.34
CA HIS A 285 18.51 2.11 -0.47
C HIS A 285 18.40 1.39 -1.81
N ALA A 286 18.76 2.06 -2.92
CA ALA A 286 18.69 1.45 -4.24
C ALA A 286 19.58 0.21 -4.36
N ARG A 287 20.81 0.24 -3.81
CA ARG A 287 21.68 -0.94 -3.74
C ARG A 287 21.03 -2.07 -2.94
N LEU A 288 20.51 -1.75 -1.76
CA LEU A 288 19.86 -2.73 -0.89
C LEU A 288 18.69 -3.42 -1.60
N PHE A 289 17.74 -2.66 -2.14
CA PHE A 289 16.56 -3.24 -2.79
C PHE A 289 16.86 -3.90 -4.14
N THR A 290 17.94 -3.51 -4.81
CA THR A 290 18.35 -4.15 -6.08
C THR A 290 19.00 -5.51 -5.83
N HIS A 291 19.88 -5.62 -4.83
CA HIS A 291 20.69 -6.81 -4.61
C HIS A 291 20.09 -7.78 -3.58
N VAL A 292 19.25 -7.29 -2.66
CA VAL A 292 18.50 -8.13 -1.71
C VAL A 292 17.11 -8.42 -2.28
N SER A 293 17.06 -9.32 -3.26
CA SER A 293 15.86 -9.55 -4.09
C SER A 293 14.63 -10.05 -3.31
N TRP A 294 14.81 -10.67 -2.14
CA TRP A 294 13.71 -11.14 -1.30
C TRP A 294 13.08 -10.01 -0.47
N LEU A 295 13.79 -8.90 -0.22
CA LEU A 295 13.38 -7.87 0.74
C LEU A 295 12.07 -7.19 0.33
N ARG A 296 11.91 -6.86 -0.96
CA ARG A 296 10.66 -6.28 -1.48
C ARG A 296 9.48 -7.21 -1.25
N GLY A 297 9.63 -8.48 -1.61
CA GLY A 297 8.57 -9.49 -1.42
C GLY A 297 8.24 -9.70 0.05
N HIS A 298 9.24 -9.69 0.93
CA HIS A 298 9.07 -9.81 2.37
C HIS A 298 8.25 -8.65 2.95
N LEU A 299 8.61 -7.39 2.63
CA LEU A 299 7.89 -6.21 3.12
C LEU A 299 6.44 -6.18 2.62
N LEU A 300 6.23 -6.45 1.32
CA LEU A 300 4.88 -6.52 0.73
C LEU A 300 4.06 -7.67 1.33
N GLY A 301 4.67 -8.83 1.57
CA GLY A 301 4.02 -9.98 2.18
C GLY A 301 3.58 -9.72 3.62
N ILE A 302 4.31 -8.90 4.38
CA ILE A 302 3.88 -8.49 5.72
C ILE A 302 2.64 -7.57 5.64
N VAL A 303 2.62 -6.62 4.70
CA VAL A 303 1.46 -5.74 4.46
C VAL A 303 0.24 -6.56 4.04
N GLU A 304 0.41 -7.55 3.16
CA GLU A 304 -0.67 -8.46 2.75
C GLU A 304 -1.16 -9.33 3.91
N ALA A 305 -0.26 -9.82 4.78
CA ALA A 305 -0.65 -10.55 5.98
C ALA A 305 -1.43 -9.66 6.97
N TYR A 306 -1.03 -8.39 7.13
CA TYR A 306 -1.78 -7.41 7.91
C TYR A 306 -3.18 -7.17 7.32
N ALA A 307 -3.27 -6.95 6.01
CA ALA A 307 -4.53 -6.68 5.30
C ALA A 307 -5.52 -7.84 5.46
N ARG A 308 -5.07 -9.08 5.29
CA ARG A 308 -5.90 -10.28 5.50
C ARG A 308 -6.44 -10.42 6.91
N GLY A 309 -5.78 -9.83 7.90
CA GLY A 309 -6.22 -9.85 9.30
C GLY A 309 -7.25 -8.78 9.65
N ILE A 310 -7.62 -7.88 8.72
CA ILE A 310 -8.59 -6.82 8.93
C ILE A 310 -9.98 -7.41 9.14
N SER A 311 -10.56 -7.13 10.30
CA SER A 311 -11.94 -7.45 10.64
C SER A 311 -12.62 -6.22 11.25
N ILE A 312 -13.95 -6.15 11.07
CA ILE A 312 -14.80 -5.16 11.72
C ILE A 312 -15.47 -5.82 12.91
N ASP A 313 -15.47 -5.14 14.05
CA ASP A 313 -16.17 -5.58 15.25
C ASP A 313 -17.66 -5.29 15.10
N VAL A 314 -18.40 -6.30 14.62
CA VAL A 314 -19.84 -6.23 14.40
C VAL A 314 -20.59 -5.98 15.70
N GLU A 315 -20.11 -6.50 16.83
CA GLU A 315 -20.75 -6.34 18.14
C GLU A 315 -20.66 -4.88 18.64
N SER A 316 -19.47 -4.28 18.52
CA SER A 316 -19.28 -2.84 18.78
C SER A 316 -20.10 -1.97 17.83
N LEU A 317 -20.18 -2.33 16.54
CA LEU A 317 -20.99 -1.64 15.55
C LEU A 317 -22.48 -1.71 15.90
N GLU A 318 -23.00 -2.86 16.33
CA GLU A 318 -24.39 -3.00 16.78
C GLU A 318 -24.68 -2.20 18.05
N GLU A 319 -23.78 -2.21 19.03
CA GLU A 319 -23.94 -1.45 20.26
C GLU A 319 -23.94 0.06 19.98
N ALA A 320 -23.05 0.51 19.08
CA ALA A 320 -23.04 1.87 18.59
C ALA A 320 -24.34 2.23 17.86
N VAL A 321 -24.81 1.41 16.92
CA VAL A 321 -26.06 1.65 16.18
C VAL A 321 -27.27 1.67 17.12
N ARG A 322 -27.33 0.78 18.12
CA ARG A 322 -28.37 0.79 19.17
C ARG A 322 -28.34 2.06 20.03
N SER A 323 -27.18 2.70 20.15
CA SER A 323 -27.01 3.94 20.91
C SER A 323 -27.36 5.22 20.11
N ILE A 324 -27.50 5.11 18.78
CA ILE A 324 -27.88 6.24 17.92
C ILE A 324 -29.37 6.51 18.10
N ASP A 325 -29.70 7.73 18.52
CA ASP A 325 -31.08 8.22 18.47
C ASP A 325 -31.46 8.54 17.01
N PRO A 326 -32.40 7.79 16.39
CA PRO A 326 -32.80 8.01 15.00
C PRO A 326 -33.54 9.34 14.77
N THR A 327 -33.89 10.05 15.84
CA THR A 327 -34.53 11.37 15.77
C THR A 327 -33.53 12.52 15.78
N ASP A 328 -32.25 12.25 16.02
CA ASP A 328 -31.17 13.23 16.02
C ASP A 328 -30.25 13.08 14.78
N PRO A 329 -30.40 13.94 13.75
CA PRO A 329 -29.55 13.89 12.56
C PRO A 329 -28.07 14.22 12.85
N THR A 330 -27.76 14.87 13.97
CA THR A 330 -26.38 15.17 14.36
C THR A 330 -25.69 13.98 15.03
N ALA A 331 -26.45 13.13 15.74
CA ALA A 331 -25.95 11.88 16.32
C ALA A 331 -25.51 10.89 15.22
N LEU A 332 -26.27 10.79 14.14
CA LEU A 332 -25.92 9.96 12.97
C LEU A 332 -24.61 10.45 12.31
N GLN A 333 -24.45 11.77 12.18
CA GLN A 333 -23.25 12.39 11.62
C GLN A 333 -22.01 12.16 12.51
N GLY A 334 -22.19 12.23 13.84
CA GLY A 334 -21.15 11.94 14.83
C GLY A 334 -20.74 10.47 14.86
N ALA A 335 -21.68 9.53 14.77
CA ALA A 335 -21.39 8.10 14.77
C ALA A 335 -20.61 7.65 13.51
N LEU A 336 -20.96 8.19 12.34
CA LEU A 336 -20.21 7.97 11.09
C LEU A 336 -18.78 8.53 11.14
N SER A 337 -18.57 9.60 11.92
CA SER A 337 -17.26 10.23 12.12
C SER A 337 -16.48 9.64 13.31
N GLY A 338 -17.14 8.85 14.16
CA GLY A 338 -16.68 8.47 15.50
C GLY A 338 -15.95 7.13 15.60
N GLY A 339 -15.56 6.52 14.47
CA GLY A 339 -14.76 5.28 14.50
C GLY A 339 -15.58 4.00 14.74
N VAL A 340 -16.91 4.05 14.62
CA VAL A 340 -17.79 2.88 14.69
C VAL A 340 -17.49 1.84 13.57
N PHE A 341 -16.84 2.28 12.50
CA PHE A 341 -16.30 1.43 11.42
C PHE A 341 -14.77 1.33 11.44
N ALA A 342 -14.11 1.75 12.52
CA ALA A 342 -12.66 1.62 12.63
C ALA A 342 -12.30 0.14 12.77
N PRO A 343 -11.34 -0.37 11.98
CA PRO A 343 -10.83 -1.73 12.17
C PRO A 343 -10.28 -1.91 13.58
N GLN A 344 -10.57 -3.04 14.21
CA GLN A 344 -9.88 -3.40 15.45
C GLN A 344 -8.47 -3.86 15.13
N THR A 345 -7.49 -3.53 15.97
CA THR A 345 -6.15 -4.12 15.88
C THR A 345 -6.11 -5.44 16.65
N THR A 346 -6.21 -6.56 15.95
CA THR A 346 -6.09 -7.91 16.55
C THR A 346 -4.64 -8.19 17.01
N PRO A 347 -4.41 -9.15 17.93
CA PRO A 347 -3.05 -9.55 18.31
C PRO A 347 -2.18 -9.97 17.12
N GLU A 348 -2.78 -10.65 16.14
CA GLU A 348 -2.12 -11.08 14.89
C GLU A 348 -1.73 -9.88 14.02
N GLN A 349 -2.59 -8.86 13.93
CA GLN A 349 -2.28 -7.62 13.24
C GLN A 349 -1.20 -6.82 13.95
N GLN A 350 -1.26 -6.72 15.29
CA GLN A 350 -0.21 -6.08 16.09
C GLN A 350 1.15 -6.77 15.87
N ALA A 351 1.17 -8.10 15.83
CA ALA A 351 2.38 -8.85 15.52
C ALA A 351 2.88 -8.58 14.09
N SER A 352 1.97 -8.42 13.11
CA SER A 352 2.33 -8.08 11.72
C SER A 352 2.88 -6.66 11.61
N LEU A 353 2.26 -5.68 12.27
CA LEU A 353 2.75 -4.31 12.35
C LEU A 353 4.13 -4.25 13.03
N ALA A 354 4.32 -4.99 14.13
CA ALA A 354 5.62 -5.04 14.81
C ALA A 354 6.73 -5.66 13.93
N ARG A 355 6.40 -6.68 13.13
CA ARG A 355 7.33 -7.24 12.13
C ARG A 355 7.67 -6.22 11.05
N LEU A 356 6.67 -5.52 10.51
CA LEU A 356 6.87 -4.47 9.50
C LEU A 356 7.72 -3.32 10.04
N GLU A 357 7.42 -2.85 11.25
CA GLU A 357 8.18 -1.82 11.96
C GLU A 357 9.65 -2.24 12.14
N THR A 358 9.90 -3.48 12.57
CA THR A 358 11.25 -4.01 12.75
C THR A 358 12.00 -4.08 11.42
N ALA A 359 11.36 -4.60 10.36
CA ALA A 359 11.97 -4.70 9.04
C ALA A 359 12.31 -3.32 8.45
N LEU A 360 11.39 -2.36 8.52
CA LEU A 360 11.62 -0.98 8.07
C LEU A 360 12.71 -0.29 8.91
N ALA A 361 12.73 -0.51 10.23
CA ALA A 361 13.78 0.00 11.09
C ALA A 361 15.17 -0.56 10.71
N LEU A 362 15.26 -1.85 10.38
CA LEU A 362 16.50 -2.48 9.93
C LEU A 362 17.00 -1.90 8.60
N VAL A 363 16.12 -1.76 7.60
CA VAL A 363 16.44 -1.10 6.31
C VAL A 363 17.01 0.28 6.57
N GLU A 364 16.30 1.07 7.35
CA GLU A 364 16.66 2.46 7.62
C GLU A 364 17.92 2.61 8.47
N GLY A 365 18.10 1.72 9.44
CA GLY A 365 19.29 1.67 10.27
C GLY A 365 20.53 1.32 9.44
N TRP A 366 20.41 0.39 8.50
CA TRP A 366 21.50 -0.02 7.63
C TRP A 366 21.90 1.14 6.71
N VAL A 367 20.92 1.81 6.10
CA VAL A 367 21.18 2.99 5.27
C VAL A 367 21.79 4.14 6.06
N ASP A 368 21.30 4.40 7.27
CA ASP A 368 21.87 5.43 8.14
C ASP A 368 23.35 5.16 8.46
N GLU A 369 23.72 3.91 8.72
CA GLU A 369 25.11 3.54 9.01
C GLU A 369 26.00 3.55 7.76
N VAL A 370 25.56 2.94 6.67
CA VAL A 370 26.31 2.91 5.40
C VAL A 370 26.50 4.32 4.84
N ALA A 371 25.46 5.15 4.84
CA ALA A 371 25.56 6.51 4.35
C ALA A 371 26.47 7.37 5.25
N ALA A 372 26.45 7.15 6.56
CA ALA A 372 27.37 7.83 7.46
C ALA A 372 28.83 7.42 7.18
N ALA A 373 29.12 6.13 7.06
CA ALA A 373 30.46 5.64 6.74
C ALA A 373 30.97 6.19 5.40
N ALA A 374 30.11 6.23 4.37
CA ALA A 374 30.45 6.74 3.05
C ALA A 374 30.66 8.27 3.01
N THR A 375 29.93 9.04 3.82
CA THR A 375 29.97 10.52 3.75
C THR A 375 31.00 11.15 4.69
N GLN A 376 31.31 10.53 5.82
CA GLN A 376 32.23 11.05 6.84
C GLN A 376 33.59 11.53 6.30
N PRO A 377 34.27 10.81 5.39
CA PRO A 377 35.57 11.24 4.89
C PRO A 377 35.51 12.47 3.96
N HIS A 378 34.33 12.81 3.45
CA HIS A 378 34.17 13.73 2.33
C HIS A 378 33.34 14.98 2.65
N LEU A 379 32.37 14.88 3.56
CA LEU A 379 31.45 15.98 3.89
C LEU A 379 31.74 16.53 5.29
N PRO A 380 32.20 17.79 5.41
CA PRO A 380 32.40 18.44 6.71
C PRO A 380 31.15 18.41 7.60
N HIS A 381 29.95 18.52 7.01
CA HIS A 381 28.68 18.56 7.75
C HIS A 381 28.02 17.17 7.90
N ALA A 382 28.68 16.06 7.56
CA ALA A 382 28.08 14.71 7.58
C ALA A 382 27.36 14.37 8.90
N VAL A 383 28.01 14.62 10.05
CA VAL A 383 27.44 14.36 11.38
C VAL A 383 26.18 15.20 11.61
N ALA A 384 26.22 16.48 11.28
CA ALA A 384 25.12 17.40 11.48
C ALA A 384 23.92 17.05 10.57
N LEU A 385 24.19 16.68 9.33
CA LEU A 385 23.17 16.23 8.37
C LEU A 385 22.52 14.92 8.81
N ARG A 386 23.31 13.94 9.27
CA ARG A 386 22.81 12.68 9.85
C ARG A 386 21.88 12.96 11.03
N GLU A 387 22.29 13.83 11.94
CA GLU A 387 21.47 14.22 13.09
C GLU A 387 20.19 14.96 12.68
N MET A 388 20.25 15.82 11.66
CA MET A 388 19.08 16.52 11.16
C MET A 388 18.03 15.57 10.56
N ILE A 389 18.44 14.57 9.78
CA ILE A 389 17.53 13.53 9.27
C ILE A 389 16.89 12.74 10.41
N ARG A 390 17.67 12.36 11.43
CA ARG A 390 17.17 11.66 12.62
C ARG A 390 16.12 12.49 13.37
N ARG A 391 16.32 13.80 13.48
CA ARG A 391 15.34 14.72 14.10
C ARG A 391 14.08 14.86 13.27
N ARG A 392 14.23 15.01 11.95
CA ARG A 392 13.10 15.10 11.02
C ARG A 392 12.20 13.86 11.13
N ARG A 393 12.80 12.66 11.17
CA ARG A 393 12.05 11.42 11.38
C ARG A 393 11.41 11.35 12.77
N ALA A 394 12.09 11.82 13.81
CA ALA A 394 11.54 11.85 15.17
C ALA A 394 10.40 12.83 15.38
N ALA A 395 10.32 13.89 14.58
CA ALA A 395 9.23 14.86 14.61
C ALA A 395 7.93 14.32 14.00
N GLY A 396 7.98 13.20 13.28
CA GLY A 396 6.84 12.62 12.57
C GLY A 396 6.49 13.41 11.32
N GLY A 397 6.94 12.93 10.16
CA GLY A 397 6.67 13.57 8.86
C GLY A 397 5.35 13.12 8.23
N PRO A 398 4.90 13.77 7.14
CA PRO A 398 3.74 13.36 6.36
C PRO A 398 3.80 11.90 5.87
N ALA A 399 5.00 11.34 5.72
CA ALA A 399 5.21 9.91 5.46
C ALA A 399 4.62 9.02 6.55
N GLU A 400 4.94 9.30 7.82
CA GLU A 400 4.46 8.51 8.96
C GLU A 400 2.93 8.67 9.12
N GLN A 401 2.43 9.89 8.94
CA GLN A 401 0.98 10.17 8.96
C GLN A 401 0.23 9.44 7.83
N THR A 402 0.85 9.33 6.66
CA THR A 402 0.31 8.60 5.50
C THR A 402 0.14 7.11 5.81
N PHE A 403 1.17 6.46 6.35
CA PHE A 403 1.11 5.04 6.72
C PHE A 403 0.19 4.77 7.92
N ALA A 404 0.15 5.69 8.89
CA ALA A 404 -0.80 5.63 10.00
C ALA A 404 -2.24 5.70 9.50
N THR A 405 -2.53 6.55 8.51
CA THR A 405 -3.89 6.71 7.97
C THR A 405 -4.31 5.56 7.08
N LEU A 406 -3.41 5.05 6.23
CA LEU A 406 -3.74 4.01 5.23
C LEU A 406 -3.69 2.59 5.79
N VAL A 407 -2.78 2.31 6.72
CA VAL A 407 -2.48 0.93 7.19
C VAL A 407 -2.52 0.86 8.73
N GLY A 408 -2.82 1.95 9.44
CA GLY A 408 -2.75 1.97 10.90
C GLY A 408 -1.33 1.76 11.46
N LEU A 409 -0.31 1.93 10.62
CA LEU A 409 1.09 1.71 11.00
C LEU A 409 1.71 2.99 11.55
N GLU A 410 2.08 2.98 12.82
CA GLU A 410 2.88 4.03 13.46
C GLU A 410 4.37 3.64 13.43
N LEU A 411 5.18 4.34 12.63
CA LEU A 411 6.60 4.08 12.53
C LEU A 411 7.35 4.72 13.71
N ARG A 412 7.75 3.94 14.71
CA ARG A 412 8.44 4.50 15.87
C ARG A 412 9.85 4.97 15.53
N PRO A 413 10.16 6.28 15.63
CA PRO A 413 11.48 6.81 15.26
C PRO A 413 12.64 6.30 16.14
N ARG A 414 12.34 5.73 17.30
CA ARG A 414 13.33 5.10 18.19
C ARG A 414 13.94 3.86 17.54
N ARG A 415 13.11 2.99 16.93
CA ARG A 415 13.56 1.72 16.36
C ARG A 415 14.60 1.89 15.27
N SER A 416 14.49 2.90 14.40
CA SER A 416 15.52 3.15 13.37
C SER A 416 16.88 3.53 13.96
N ARG A 417 16.91 4.24 15.11
CA ARG A 417 18.16 4.59 15.80
C ARG A 417 18.79 3.36 16.45
N ASP A 418 17.95 2.54 17.07
CA ASP A 418 18.37 1.27 17.69
C ASP A 418 18.96 0.34 16.63
N ALA A 419 18.30 0.22 15.46
CA ALA A 419 18.81 -0.51 14.30
C ALA A 419 20.12 0.04 13.76
N ALA A 420 20.27 1.36 13.59
CA ALA A 420 21.54 1.95 13.18
C ALA A 420 22.68 1.61 14.17
N SER A 421 22.38 1.57 15.47
CA SER A 421 23.34 1.20 16.51
C SER A 421 23.73 -0.28 16.41
N LEU A 422 22.76 -1.16 16.10
CA LEU A 422 23.03 -2.57 15.81
C LEU A 422 23.92 -2.75 14.59
N TRP A 423 23.63 -2.09 13.48
CA TRP A 423 24.46 -2.19 12.27
C TRP A 423 25.88 -1.67 12.48
N ALA A 424 26.03 -0.58 13.24
CA ALA A 424 27.33 -0.05 13.63
C ALA A 424 28.10 -1.06 14.50
N GLU A 425 27.42 -1.75 15.43
CA GLU A 425 28.02 -2.76 16.28
C GLU A 425 28.48 -3.99 15.49
N ILE A 426 27.65 -4.49 14.55
CA ILE A 426 28.02 -5.60 13.67
C ILE A 426 29.25 -5.24 12.84
N ALA A 427 29.26 -4.06 12.22
CA ALA A 427 30.40 -3.59 11.44
C ALA A 427 31.68 -3.45 12.30
N ARG A 428 31.55 -2.96 13.53
CA ARG A 428 32.66 -2.77 14.46
C ARG A 428 33.27 -4.10 14.93
N VAL A 429 32.43 -5.11 15.18
CA VAL A 429 32.85 -6.40 15.75
C VAL A 429 33.30 -7.38 14.67
N ALA A 430 32.56 -7.46 13.56
CA ALA A 430 32.72 -8.51 12.55
C ALA A 430 33.10 -7.98 11.14
N GLY A 431 33.10 -6.66 10.93
CA GLY A 431 33.43 -6.04 9.64
C GLY A 431 32.21 -5.75 8.76
N THR A 432 32.43 -5.01 7.67
CA THR A 432 31.37 -4.58 6.73
C THR A 432 30.77 -5.76 5.96
N GLU A 433 31.60 -6.74 5.58
CA GLU A 433 31.16 -7.95 4.88
C GLU A 433 30.17 -8.73 5.74
N ALA A 434 30.50 -8.96 7.01
CA ALA A 434 29.61 -9.64 7.95
C ALA A 434 28.33 -8.84 8.24
N ARG A 435 28.40 -7.50 8.23
CA ARG A 435 27.22 -6.63 8.34
C ARG A 435 26.29 -6.83 7.14
N ASP A 436 26.84 -6.84 5.93
CA ASP A 436 26.03 -6.93 4.72
C ASP A 436 25.49 -8.35 4.48
N ALA A 437 26.22 -9.38 4.90
CA ALA A 437 25.79 -10.79 4.86
C ALA A 437 24.53 -11.08 5.70
N VAL A 438 24.15 -10.21 6.63
CA VAL A 438 22.86 -10.31 7.35
C VAL A 438 21.67 -10.26 6.37
N TRP A 439 21.85 -9.65 5.20
CA TRP A 439 20.82 -9.59 4.16
C TRP A 439 20.76 -10.84 3.27
N ASP A 440 21.68 -11.80 3.40
CA ASP A 440 21.73 -12.98 2.51
C ASP A 440 20.46 -13.83 2.59
N HIS A 441 19.79 -13.85 3.75
CA HIS A 441 18.56 -14.60 3.96
C HIS A 441 17.64 -13.93 4.99
N PRO A 442 16.29 -13.97 4.82
CA PRO A 442 15.35 -13.37 5.77
C PRO A 442 15.49 -13.90 7.22
N ASP A 443 15.89 -15.16 7.40
CA ASP A 443 16.07 -15.76 8.74
C ASP A 443 17.29 -15.21 9.50
N LEU A 444 18.19 -14.49 8.82
CA LEU A 444 19.33 -13.83 9.44
C LEU A 444 18.96 -12.46 10.01
N LEU A 445 17.77 -11.94 9.69
CA LEU A 445 17.33 -10.63 10.13
C LEU A 445 17.27 -10.57 11.67
N PRO A 446 17.86 -9.52 12.27
CA PRO A 446 17.71 -9.28 13.69
C PRO A 446 16.24 -9.11 14.08
N ALA A 447 15.88 -9.61 15.26
CA ALA A 447 14.54 -9.43 15.81
C ALA A 447 14.48 -8.17 16.68
N ALA A 448 13.27 -7.83 17.15
CA ALA A 448 13.06 -6.63 17.96
C ALA A 448 13.94 -6.59 19.24
N HIS A 449 14.21 -7.75 19.86
CA HIS A 449 15.08 -7.84 21.03
C HIS A 449 16.56 -7.58 20.72
N ASP A 450 16.98 -7.78 19.46
CA ASP A 450 18.33 -7.41 19.01
C ASP A 450 18.50 -5.91 18.85
N LEU A 451 17.41 -5.20 18.53
CA LEU A 451 17.40 -3.74 18.56
C LEU A 451 17.45 -3.21 19.99
N ASP A 452 16.81 -3.90 20.94
CA ASP A 452 16.82 -3.50 22.36
C ASP A 452 18.19 -3.73 23.03
N ASP A 453 18.95 -4.74 22.58
CA ASP A 453 20.32 -5.02 23.02
C ASP A 453 21.25 -5.34 21.83
N PRO A 454 21.79 -4.30 21.16
CA PRO A 454 22.73 -4.47 20.07
C PRO A 454 24.00 -5.24 20.44
N SER A 455 24.50 -5.03 21.67
CA SER A 455 25.76 -5.64 22.13
C SER A 455 25.67 -7.15 22.32
N GLY A 456 24.49 -7.67 22.68
CA GLY A 456 24.26 -9.11 22.81
C GLY A 456 24.01 -9.85 21.49
N TYR A 457 23.83 -9.13 20.37
CA TYR A 457 23.48 -9.74 19.08
C TYR A 457 24.49 -10.80 18.64
N ALA A 458 25.79 -10.48 18.69
CA ALA A 458 26.84 -11.40 18.27
C ALA A 458 26.81 -12.71 19.08
N GLY A 459 26.60 -12.62 20.41
CA GLY A 459 26.49 -13.80 21.27
C GLY A 459 25.27 -14.65 20.94
N ARG A 460 24.11 -14.03 20.70
CA ARG A 460 22.88 -14.72 20.30
C ARG A 460 23.02 -15.40 18.93
N ARG A 461 23.69 -14.75 17.98
CA ARG A 461 23.98 -15.32 16.66
C ARG A 461 24.86 -16.55 16.74
N THR A 462 25.92 -16.52 17.54
CA THR A 462 26.77 -17.70 17.77
C THR A 462 25.98 -18.84 18.41
N ALA A 463 25.21 -18.54 19.46
CA ALA A 463 24.38 -19.55 20.12
C ALA A 463 23.36 -20.21 19.17
N ALA A 464 22.69 -19.41 18.33
CA ALA A 464 21.74 -19.93 17.34
C ALA A 464 22.41 -20.80 16.26
N ALA A 465 23.64 -20.45 15.85
CA ALA A 465 24.42 -21.25 14.91
C ALA A 465 24.86 -22.59 15.53
N ASP A 466 25.28 -22.58 16.81
CA ASP A 466 25.66 -23.79 17.54
C ASP A 466 24.44 -24.73 17.71
N GLU A 467 23.27 -24.17 18.06
CA GLU A 467 22.01 -24.93 18.16
C GLU A 467 21.63 -25.60 16.81
N HIS A 468 21.74 -24.88 15.69
CA HIS A 468 21.48 -25.45 14.37
C HIS A 468 22.46 -26.58 14.04
N ALA A 469 23.75 -26.41 14.33
CA ALA A 469 24.76 -27.44 14.08
C ALA A 469 24.52 -28.72 14.91
N ASP A 470 23.99 -28.58 16.12
CA ASP A 470 23.59 -29.71 16.95
C ASP A 470 22.35 -30.44 16.40
N VAL A 471 21.35 -29.69 15.89
CA VAL A 471 20.19 -30.27 15.20
C VAL A 471 20.61 -31.01 13.94
N ASP A 472 21.46 -30.44 13.11
CA ASP A 472 21.96 -31.08 11.88
C ASP A 472 22.72 -32.38 12.20
N ARG A 473 23.52 -32.37 13.28
CA ARG A 473 24.21 -33.58 13.76
C ARG A 473 23.20 -34.65 14.20
N ALA A 474 22.17 -34.27 14.97
CA ALA A 474 21.13 -35.19 15.41
C ALA A 474 20.32 -35.76 14.23
N LEU A 475 19.99 -34.93 13.23
CA LEU A 475 19.32 -35.38 12.01
C LEU A 475 20.19 -36.36 11.21
N ALA A 476 21.49 -36.07 11.07
CA ALA A 476 22.44 -36.96 10.41
C ALA A 476 22.56 -38.33 11.12
N GLU A 477 22.50 -38.36 12.45
CA GLU A 477 22.47 -39.61 13.23
C GLU A 477 21.18 -40.41 13.02
N ILE A 478 20.02 -39.75 13.00
CA ILE A 478 18.71 -40.39 12.79
C ILE A 478 18.60 -40.99 11.37
N PHE A 479 19.01 -40.24 10.34
CA PHE A 479 18.93 -40.71 8.95
C PHE A 479 20.11 -41.60 8.53
N GLY A 480 21.28 -41.41 9.14
CA GLY A 480 22.46 -42.27 8.95
C GLY A 480 22.25 -43.67 9.52
N ALA A 481 21.48 -43.81 10.60
CA ALA A 481 21.09 -45.12 11.16
C ALA A 481 20.05 -45.87 10.30
N ALA A 482 19.35 -45.19 9.38
CA ALA A 482 18.30 -45.78 8.54
C ALA A 482 18.76 -46.20 7.13
N GLY A 483 19.95 -45.79 6.69
CA GLY A 483 20.49 -46.07 5.35
C GLY A 483 21.58 -47.14 5.27
N GLY A 484 21.89 -47.82 6.37
CA GLY A 484 22.97 -48.80 6.46
C GLY A 484 22.54 -50.24 6.21
N ASP A 485 21.98 -50.55 5.03
CA ASP A 485 22.07 -51.93 4.52
C ASP A 485 22.08 -51.97 2.99
N ALA A 486 22.94 -52.85 2.46
CA ALA A 486 23.23 -53.15 1.05
C ALA A 486 24.34 -52.33 0.33
N THR A 487 25.60 -52.65 0.65
CA THR A 487 26.62 -52.80 -0.41
C THR A 487 27.19 -54.23 -0.33
N PRO A 488 27.09 -55.07 -1.37
CA PRO A 488 27.62 -56.45 -1.30
C PRO A 488 29.15 -56.43 -1.39
N GLN A 489 29.81 -57.10 -0.45
CA GLN A 489 31.23 -57.42 -0.52
C GLN A 489 31.51 -58.34 -1.74
N PRO A 490 32.53 -58.05 -2.57
CA PRO A 490 33.10 -59.07 -3.44
C PRO A 490 33.95 -60.02 -2.59
N SER A 491 33.68 -61.31 -2.74
CA SER A 491 34.35 -62.43 -2.09
C SER A 491 35.82 -62.55 -2.54
N ASP A 492 36.72 -62.60 -1.56
CA ASP A 492 38.13 -62.96 -1.74
C ASP A 492 38.26 -64.44 -2.14
N GLU A 493 38.67 -64.71 -3.38
CA GLU A 493 39.28 -65.98 -3.77
C GLU A 493 40.81 -65.85 -3.67
N ASP A 494 41.37 -66.77 -2.88
CA ASP A 494 42.79 -67.02 -2.60
C ASP A 494 43.62 -67.33 -3.87
N PRO A 495 44.90 -66.91 -3.90
CA PRO A 495 45.91 -67.80 -4.47
C PRO A 495 47.11 -67.99 -3.54
N GLY A 496 47.30 -69.25 -3.14
CA GLY A 496 48.48 -69.73 -2.45
C GLY A 496 49.78 -69.63 -3.26
N THR A 497 50.83 -69.26 -2.54
CA THR A 497 52.22 -69.77 -2.57
C THR A 497 52.79 -70.30 -3.89
N GLY A 498 53.87 -69.67 -4.37
CA GLY A 498 54.84 -70.30 -5.27
C GLY A 498 55.96 -69.34 -5.67
N ALA A 499 57.17 -69.65 -5.21
CA ALA A 499 58.39 -68.88 -5.41
C ALA A 499 59.06 -69.12 -6.78
N ASP A 500 59.98 -68.21 -7.08
CA ASP A 500 61.19 -68.33 -7.91
C ASP A 500 61.12 -68.25 -9.45
N GLY A 501 62.08 -67.47 -9.98
CA GLY A 501 62.55 -67.52 -11.38
C GLY A 501 62.33 -66.20 -12.12
N ASP A 502 63.21 -65.20 -11.99
CA ASP A 502 64.46 -65.02 -12.74
C ASP A 502 64.27 -64.30 -14.09
N SER A 503 64.97 -63.15 -14.23
CA SER A 503 65.49 -62.54 -15.47
C SER A 503 64.47 -62.12 -16.55
N ALA A 504 64.67 -61.10 -17.39
CA ALA A 504 65.59 -59.99 -17.51
C ALA A 504 65.00 -59.12 -18.66
N ASP A 505 65.43 -57.86 -18.71
CA ASP A 505 65.57 -57.02 -19.91
C ASP A 505 64.33 -56.50 -20.68
N GLY A 506 64.46 -55.23 -21.06
CA GLY A 506 64.01 -54.78 -22.37
C GLY A 506 63.05 -53.59 -22.40
N ASP A 507 63.60 -52.41 -22.13
CA ASP A 507 63.66 -51.27 -23.05
C ASP A 507 62.40 -50.78 -23.81
N GLY A 508 62.26 -49.46 -23.90
CA GLY A 508 61.59 -48.82 -25.04
C GLY A 508 60.47 -47.82 -24.76
N ALA A 509 60.86 -46.53 -24.74
CA ALA A 509 60.23 -45.37 -25.41
C ALA A 509 58.71 -45.12 -25.24
N ALA A 510 58.29 -44.00 -24.63
CA ALA A 510 58.29 -42.61 -25.14
C ALA A 510 57.28 -42.32 -26.27
N GLY A 511 56.55 -41.21 -26.10
CA GLY A 511 55.62 -40.61 -27.07
C GLY A 511 54.27 -40.28 -26.41
N GLU A 512 54.06 -39.15 -25.74
CA GLU A 512 54.09 -37.75 -26.20
C GLU A 512 52.93 -37.38 -27.14
N SER A 513 52.37 -36.19 -26.87
CA SER A 513 51.37 -35.43 -27.66
C SER A 513 49.91 -35.77 -27.32
N ARG A 514 49.04 -34.80 -26.99
CA ARG A 514 49.08 -33.36 -27.23
C ARG A 514 48.09 -32.64 -26.32
#